data_AF-A0A961EZZ4-F1
#
_entry.id   AF-A0A961EZZ4-F1
#
_cell.length_a   1.000
_cell.length_b   1.000
_cell.length_c   1.000
_cell.angle_alpha   90.00
_cell.angle_beta   90.00
_cell.angle_gamma   90.00
#
_symmetry.space_group_name_H-M   'P 1'
#
loop_
_entity.id
_entity.type
_entity.pdbx_description
1 polymer ?
#
loop_
_entity_poly.entity_id
_entity_poly.type
_entity_poly.pdbx_seq_one_letter_code
_entity_poly.pdbx_strand_id
1 'polypeptide(L)'
;MLTRLKTALPFVLRDYARILPLLTLLCLLPLIPIAAQSDGFEVGASVRCKWQRIGNYYPGTIARREGDTVYIDYDDGDKETTEVRYCQLYDRDQSNRVNVNTNDTNQNASEESRIVKLESRGSNDWRQWSIQLSNGTGRLTADGHGQHMSWEIELPGQDVDVLTCIQGSQWWTKWQYRYGGNQLIAEASSRTEWKIDSVYNRLKVTTRWSNDTDQWVVEGRKGSMNINRAGGSWATWTIEDNMPGEDFHMKMAAIFAVIVATDMPHS
;
A
#
# COMPACT_ATOMS: atom_id res chain seq x y z
N MET A 1 -1.93 86.06 58.57
CA MET A 1 -2.96 87.08 58.28
C MET A 1 -4.22 86.32 57.87
N LEU A 2 -5.29 86.45 58.65
CA LEU A 2 -6.58 85.77 58.51
C LEU A 2 -7.44 86.41 57.41
N THR A 3 -8.09 85.62 56.55
CA THR A 3 -9.43 85.88 55.97
C THR A 3 -9.89 84.64 55.15
N ARG A 4 -10.79 83.80 55.70
CA ARG A 4 -12.27 83.80 55.59
C ARG A 4 -12.80 83.40 54.20
N LEU A 5 -13.40 82.20 54.13
CA LEU A 5 -14.85 81.93 53.92
C LEU A 5 -15.11 81.55 52.44
N LYS A 6 -15.89 80.51 52.11
CA LYS A 6 -17.33 80.37 52.39
C LYS A 6 -17.83 79.04 51.78
N THR A 7 -18.71 78.33 52.53
CA THR A 7 -19.91 77.56 52.05
C THR A 7 -19.76 76.47 50.97
N ALA A 8 -20.47 75.35 50.96
CA ALA A 8 -21.53 74.78 51.79
C ALA A 8 -21.64 73.29 51.41
N LEU A 9 -22.08 72.45 52.35
CA LEU A 9 -22.62 71.10 52.09
C LEU A 9 -23.96 71.23 51.31
N PRO A 10 -24.38 70.23 50.52
CA PRO A 10 -25.10 69.11 51.13
C PRO A 10 -24.75 67.72 50.59
N PHE A 11 -24.74 66.76 51.51
CA PHE A 11 -25.48 65.49 51.46
C PHE A 11 -25.83 64.94 50.07
N VAL A 12 -25.32 63.76 49.70
CA VAL A 12 -26.11 62.54 49.44
C VAL A 12 -25.16 61.33 49.46
N LEU A 13 -25.50 60.37 50.32
CA LEU A 13 -24.96 59.02 50.37
C LEU A 13 -25.24 58.26 49.06
N ARG A 14 -24.23 57.68 48.42
CA ARG A 14 -24.31 56.30 47.93
C ARG A 14 -22.97 55.75 47.44
N ASP A 15 -22.85 54.46 47.69
CA ASP A 15 -21.99 53.50 47.01
C ASP A 15 -20.52 53.48 47.41
N TYR A 16 -20.33 52.79 48.52
CA TYR A 16 -19.10 52.08 48.84
C TYR A 16 -18.74 51.09 47.73
N ALA A 17 -17.42 50.90 47.61
CA ALA A 17 -16.73 49.82 46.92
C ALA A 17 -16.49 50.04 45.41
N ARG A 18 -15.21 50.30 45.08
CA ARG A 18 -14.39 49.46 44.19
C ARG A 18 -13.06 50.15 43.92
N ILE A 19 -12.07 49.93 44.80
CA ILE A 19 -10.67 50.25 44.50
C ILE A 19 -9.78 49.10 44.99
N LEU A 20 -9.12 48.44 44.01
CA LEU A 20 -7.95 47.54 44.04
C LEU A 20 -8.09 46.09 44.59
N PRO A 21 -7.28 45.09 44.13
CA PRO A 21 -6.39 45.04 42.95
C PRO A 21 -6.60 43.82 42.01
N LEU A 22 -6.22 44.01 40.75
CA LEU A 22 -6.23 43.04 39.65
C LEU A 22 -5.01 42.11 39.68
N LEU A 23 -4.81 41.30 40.74
CA LEU A 23 -3.65 40.38 40.78
C LEU A 23 -3.83 39.06 41.55
N THR A 24 -5.06 38.58 41.78
CA THR A 24 -5.29 37.29 42.48
C THR A 24 -6.30 36.40 41.77
N LEU A 25 -6.08 36.11 40.48
CA LEU A 25 -6.87 35.08 39.78
C LEU A 25 -6.05 34.31 38.73
N LEU A 26 -4.89 33.76 39.12
CA LEU A 26 -4.12 32.83 38.28
C LEU A 26 -3.63 31.58 39.06
N CYS A 27 -4.34 31.15 40.11
CA CYS A 27 -3.96 29.94 40.87
C CYS A 27 -5.13 28.98 41.16
N LEU A 28 -6.24 29.07 40.45
CA LEU A 28 -7.39 28.16 40.61
C LEU A 28 -7.90 27.61 39.28
N LEU A 29 -7.02 27.44 38.29
CA LEU A 29 -7.32 26.47 37.23
C LEU A 29 -6.98 25.09 37.81
N PRO A 30 -7.94 24.14 37.88
CA PRO A 30 -7.57 22.77 38.20
C PRO A 30 -6.50 22.34 37.19
N LEU A 31 -5.41 21.73 37.66
CA LEU A 31 -4.56 20.92 36.79
C LEU A 31 -5.49 19.87 36.20
N ILE A 32 -5.97 20.09 34.98
CA ILE A 32 -6.60 19.04 34.22
C ILE A 32 -5.47 18.03 34.02
N PRO A 33 -5.55 16.81 34.57
CA PRO A 33 -4.58 15.80 34.20
C PRO A 33 -4.71 15.66 32.69
N ILE A 34 -3.62 15.95 31.97
CA ILE A 34 -3.52 15.60 30.55
C ILE A 34 -3.57 14.08 30.56
N ALA A 35 -4.77 13.52 30.38
CA ALA A 35 -4.90 12.11 30.06
C ALA A 35 -4.06 11.92 28.80
N ALA A 36 -2.95 11.20 28.92
CA ALA A 36 -2.17 10.80 27.77
C ALA A 36 -3.14 10.06 26.85
N GLN A 37 -3.50 10.68 25.74
CA GLN A 37 -4.38 10.10 24.74
C GLN A 37 -3.61 8.88 24.22
N SER A 38 -4.01 7.66 24.62
CA SER A 38 -3.39 6.48 24.06
C SER A 38 -3.73 6.44 22.57
N ASP A 39 -2.70 6.36 21.74
CA ASP A 39 -2.83 6.24 20.29
C ASP A 39 -3.25 4.83 19.86
N GLY A 40 -3.49 3.93 20.82
CA GLY A 40 -3.92 2.55 20.65
C GLY A 40 -2.80 1.59 20.25
N PHE A 41 -1.60 2.07 19.94
CA PHE A 41 -0.45 1.25 19.54
C PHE A 41 0.28 0.70 20.77
N GLU A 42 -0.40 -0.04 21.62
CA GLU A 42 0.18 -0.62 22.84
C GLU A 42 0.71 -2.04 22.61
N VAL A 43 1.54 -2.56 23.53
CA VAL A 43 2.02 -3.94 23.45
C VAL A 43 0.81 -4.90 23.47
N GLY A 44 0.77 -5.84 22.54
CA GLY A 44 -0.34 -6.75 22.32
C GLY A 44 -1.40 -6.25 21.34
N ALA A 45 -1.34 -4.97 20.91
CA ALA A 45 -2.25 -4.47 19.90
C ALA A 45 -2.03 -5.21 18.57
N SER A 46 -3.14 -5.65 17.98
CA SER A 46 -3.16 -6.14 16.61
C SER A 46 -3.00 -4.95 15.66
N VAL A 47 -1.99 -5.04 14.81
CA VAL A 47 -1.65 -3.99 13.86
C VAL A 47 -1.45 -4.62 12.50
N ARG A 48 -1.49 -3.79 11.46
CA ARG A 48 -0.76 -4.09 10.23
C ARG A 48 0.35 -3.07 10.08
N CYS A 49 1.55 -3.50 9.70
CA CYS A 49 2.70 -2.61 9.56
C CYS A 49 3.40 -2.81 8.21
N LYS A 50 3.95 -1.74 7.64
CA LYS A 50 4.79 -1.82 6.44
C LYS A 50 6.10 -2.52 6.74
N TRP A 51 6.34 -3.65 6.06
CA TRP A 51 7.60 -4.38 6.18
C TRP A 51 8.76 -3.55 5.62
N GLN A 52 9.84 -3.40 6.38
CA GLN A 52 11.00 -2.57 6.01
C GLN A 52 10.63 -1.12 5.68
N ARG A 53 9.51 -0.63 6.22
CA ARG A 53 8.99 0.73 6.00
C ARG A 53 8.57 1.02 4.54
N ILE A 54 8.47 -0.02 3.71
CA ILE A 54 8.11 0.05 2.29
C ILE A 54 7.03 -1.01 1.97
N GLY A 55 6.33 -0.88 0.83
CA GLY A 55 5.33 -1.87 0.41
C GLY A 55 4.11 -2.00 1.33
N ASN A 56 3.59 -3.23 1.46
CA ASN A 56 2.30 -3.54 2.07
C ASN A 56 2.27 -3.58 3.61
N TYR A 57 1.05 -3.48 4.13
CA TYR A 57 0.74 -3.62 5.55
C TYR A 57 0.48 -5.08 5.93
N TYR A 58 1.43 -5.70 6.64
CA TYR A 58 1.34 -7.09 7.07
C TYR A 58 0.77 -7.20 8.49
N PRO A 59 -0.18 -8.11 8.75
CA PRO A 59 -0.76 -8.26 10.07
C PRO A 59 0.27 -8.82 11.04
N GLY A 60 0.27 -8.25 12.24
CA GLY A 60 1.16 -8.65 13.31
C GLY A 60 0.68 -8.09 14.63
N THR A 61 1.47 -8.39 15.66
CA THR A 61 1.23 -7.93 17.02
C THR A 61 2.41 -7.10 17.49
N ILE A 62 2.13 -5.97 18.15
CA ILE A 62 3.19 -5.21 18.81
C ILE A 62 3.75 -6.04 19.97
N ALA A 63 4.94 -6.59 19.80
CA ALA A 63 5.64 -7.36 20.83
C ALA A 63 6.32 -6.46 21.87
N ARG A 64 6.75 -5.26 21.45
CA ARG A 64 7.37 -4.25 22.32
C ARG A 64 7.19 -2.86 21.71
N ARG A 65 7.16 -1.82 22.55
CA ARG A 65 7.14 -0.42 22.13
C ARG A 65 8.08 0.45 22.95
N GLU A 66 8.77 1.35 22.27
CA GLU A 66 9.65 2.38 22.82
C GLU A 66 9.41 3.72 22.11
N GLY A 67 8.56 4.57 22.70
CA GLY A 67 8.14 5.82 22.05
C GLY A 67 7.42 5.54 20.73
N ASP A 68 7.94 6.09 19.63
CA ASP A 68 7.42 5.83 18.28
C ASP A 68 8.00 4.57 17.64
N THR A 69 8.96 3.90 18.28
CA THR A 69 9.55 2.65 17.77
C THR A 69 8.75 1.46 18.27
N VAL A 70 8.36 0.56 17.37
CA VAL A 70 7.61 -0.66 17.68
C VAL A 70 8.33 -1.89 17.13
N TYR A 71 8.28 -2.96 17.91
CA TYR A 71 8.79 -4.28 17.54
C TYR A 71 7.58 -5.13 17.20
N ILE A 72 7.51 -5.58 15.95
CA ILE A 72 6.37 -6.31 15.41
C ILE A 72 6.73 -7.78 15.27
N ASP A 73 5.88 -8.63 15.83
CA ASP A 73 5.83 -10.05 15.54
C ASP A 73 4.74 -10.27 14.49
N TYR A 74 5.12 -10.53 13.24
CA TYR A 74 4.19 -10.76 12.15
C TYR A 74 3.54 -12.15 12.24
N ASP A 75 2.32 -12.26 11.71
CA ASP A 75 1.55 -13.52 11.74
C ASP A 75 2.21 -14.66 10.93
N ASP A 76 3.13 -14.34 10.02
CA ASP A 76 3.92 -15.31 9.22
C ASP A 76 5.20 -15.80 9.94
N GLY A 77 5.48 -15.26 11.13
CA GLY A 77 6.63 -15.63 11.96
C GLY A 77 7.84 -14.70 11.85
N ASP A 78 7.83 -13.74 10.92
CA ASP A 78 8.88 -12.75 10.79
C ASP A 78 8.79 -11.68 11.89
N LYS A 79 9.91 -10.99 12.15
CA LYS A 79 10.04 -9.97 13.20
C LYS A 79 10.74 -8.74 12.67
N GLU A 80 10.22 -7.56 13.00
CA GLU A 80 10.83 -6.29 12.60
C GLU A 80 10.78 -5.24 13.71
N THR A 81 11.72 -4.28 13.66
CA THR A 81 11.63 -3.01 14.38
C THR A 81 11.31 -1.87 13.40
N THR A 82 10.16 -1.22 13.56
CA THR A 82 9.69 -0.12 12.71
C THR A 82 9.16 1.05 13.54
N GLU A 83 8.58 2.07 12.90
CA GLU A 83 7.96 3.23 13.57
C GLU A 83 6.43 3.17 13.47
N VAL A 84 5.71 3.66 14.48
CA VAL A 84 4.24 3.68 14.57
C VAL A 84 3.58 4.27 13.31
N ARG A 85 4.19 5.29 12.69
CA ARG A 85 3.69 5.90 11.46
C ARG A 85 3.62 4.96 10.24
N TYR A 86 4.29 3.82 10.30
CA TYR A 86 4.24 2.77 9.29
C TYR A 86 3.28 1.65 9.67
N CYS A 87 2.51 1.83 10.74
CA CYS A 87 1.56 0.88 11.27
C CYS A 87 0.16 1.47 11.32
N GLN A 88 -0.83 0.60 11.20
CA GLN A 88 -2.24 0.91 11.40
C GLN A 88 -2.86 -0.11 12.36
N LEU A 89 -3.77 0.33 13.23
CA LEU A 89 -4.51 -0.57 14.10
C LEU A 89 -5.39 -1.49 13.26
N TYR A 90 -5.43 -2.75 13.66
CA TYR A 90 -6.10 -3.81 12.93
C TYR A 90 -7.05 -4.57 13.87
N ASP A 91 -8.36 -4.39 13.67
CA ASP A 91 -9.37 -5.12 14.43
C ASP A 91 -9.60 -6.51 13.82
N ARG A 92 -9.09 -7.54 14.49
CA ARG A 92 -9.21 -8.95 14.08
C ARG A 92 -10.65 -9.46 14.19
N ASP A 93 -11.46 -8.88 15.07
CA ASP A 93 -12.83 -9.34 15.33
C ASP A 93 -13.83 -8.86 14.27
N GLN A 94 -13.60 -7.68 13.66
CA GLN A 94 -14.42 -7.24 12.53
C GLN A 94 -14.15 -8.04 11.25
N SER A 95 -12.89 -8.40 10.99
CA SER A 95 -12.50 -9.27 9.88
C SER A 95 -13.17 -10.65 9.98
N ASN A 96 -13.25 -11.21 11.19
CA ASN A 96 -13.91 -12.50 11.43
C ASN A 96 -15.45 -12.43 11.36
N ARG A 97 -16.07 -11.31 11.74
CA ARG A 97 -17.54 -11.15 11.66
C ARG A 97 -18.07 -11.12 10.22
N VAL A 98 -17.27 -10.68 9.26
CA VAL A 98 -17.62 -10.73 7.83
C VAL A 98 -17.58 -12.17 7.28
N ASN A 99 -16.75 -13.05 7.84
CA ASN A 99 -16.57 -14.43 7.38
C ASN A 99 -17.61 -15.45 7.92
N VAL A 100 -18.45 -15.08 8.90
CA VAL A 100 -19.42 -16.02 9.51
C VAL A 100 -20.81 -15.97 8.82
N ASN A 101 -21.07 -14.99 7.95
CA ASN A 101 -22.35 -14.87 7.24
C ASN A 101 -22.36 -15.39 5.79
N THR A 102 -21.31 -16.07 5.33
CA THR A 102 -21.24 -16.62 3.96
C THR A 102 -21.52 -18.14 3.92
N ASN A 103 -22.59 -18.57 4.57
CA ASN A 103 -23.17 -19.91 4.39
C ASN A 103 -24.45 -19.83 3.54
N ASP A 104 -24.42 -19.05 2.46
CA ASP A 104 -25.40 -19.19 1.37
C ASP A 104 -24.75 -19.98 0.24
N THR A 105 -25.37 -21.13 -0.02
CA THR A 105 -25.12 -22.01 -1.15
C THR A 105 -25.14 -21.23 -2.46
N ASN A 106 -23.96 -20.92 -3.00
CA ASN A 106 -23.82 -20.59 -4.41
C ASN A 106 -22.62 -21.33 -4.97
N GLN A 107 -22.90 -22.40 -5.71
CA GLN A 107 -21.99 -23.00 -6.68
C GLN A 107 -21.74 -22.04 -7.86
N ASN A 108 -21.24 -20.84 -7.57
CA ASN A 108 -20.76 -19.84 -8.53
C ASN A 108 -19.41 -19.28 -8.07
N ALA A 109 -18.56 -20.12 -7.49
CA ALA A 109 -17.17 -19.80 -7.14
C ALA A 109 -16.24 -19.87 -8.38
N SER A 110 -16.65 -19.23 -9.49
CA SER A 110 -15.85 -19.14 -10.72
C SER A 110 -16.05 -17.83 -11.49
N GLU A 111 -16.33 -16.72 -10.80
CA GLU A 111 -15.98 -15.40 -11.34
C GLU A 111 -14.58 -15.04 -10.84
N GLU A 112 -13.59 -15.77 -11.36
CA GLU A 112 -12.17 -15.44 -11.17
C GLU A 112 -11.94 -14.02 -11.68
N SER A 113 -11.21 -13.19 -10.92
CA SER A 113 -10.71 -11.89 -11.38
C SER A 113 -9.89 -12.10 -12.66
N ARG A 114 -10.50 -11.98 -13.84
CA ARG A 114 -9.82 -12.07 -15.13
C ARG A 114 -9.29 -10.70 -15.48
N ILE A 115 -8.07 -10.66 -15.98
CA ILE A 115 -7.47 -9.41 -16.42
C ILE A 115 -7.98 -9.13 -17.83
N VAL A 116 -8.54 -7.94 -18.02
CA VAL A 116 -9.19 -7.56 -19.28
C VAL A 116 -8.32 -6.57 -20.05
N LYS A 117 -7.70 -5.61 -19.36
CA LYS A 117 -6.96 -4.53 -20.00
C LYS A 117 -5.95 -3.88 -19.06
N LEU A 118 -4.87 -3.33 -19.61
CA LEU A 118 -3.91 -2.48 -18.89
C LEU A 118 -3.60 -1.23 -19.71
N GLU A 119 -3.37 -0.11 -19.02
CA GLU A 119 -3.01 1.15 -19.66
C GLU A 119 -1.99 1.92 -18.83
N SER A 120 -0.97 2.50 -19.48
CA SER A 120 -0.06 3.44 -18.84
C SER A 120 -0.74 4.80 -18.63
N ARG A 121 -0.46 5.50 -17.52
CA ARG A 121 -1.08 6.80 -17.21
C ARG A 121 -0.36 8.02 -17.83
N GLY A 122 0.63 7.80 -18.68
CA GLY A 122 1.34 8.84 -19.42
C GLY A 122 2.66 8.36 -20.02
N SER A 123 3.08 8.90 -21.17
CA SER A 123 4.25 8.42 -21.94
C SER A 123 5.59 8.55 -21.22
N ASN A 124 5.64 9.44 -20.23
CA ASN A 124 6.79 9.78 -19.39
C ASN A 124 6.63 9.25 -17.95
N ASP A 125 5.53 8.55 -17.67
CA ASP A 125 5.18 8.02 -16.35
C ASP A 125 4.93 6.51 -16.44
N TRP A 126 5.91 5.79 -17.02
CA TRP A 126 5.98 4.32 -17.02
C TRP A 126 5.87 3.70 -15.61
N ARG A 127 5.92 4.53 -14.57
CA ARG A 127 5.79 4.17 -13.17
C ARG A 127 4.34 3.96 -12.75
N GLN A 128 3.35 4.38 -13.54
CA GLN A 128 1.94 4.28 -13.16
C GLN A 128 1.08 3.61 -14.24
N TRP A 129 0.38 2.57 -13.82
CA TRP A 129 -0.50 1.79 -14.69
C TRP A 129 -1.87 1.56 -14.07
N SER A 130 -2.90 1.64 -14.89
CA SER A 130 -4.26 1.26 -14.55
C SER A 130 -4.54 -0.16 -15.03
N ILE A 131 -5.15 -0.98 -14.18
CA ILE A 131 -5.53 -2.36 -14.49
C ILE A 131 -7.04 -2.48 -14.49
N GLN A 132 -7.61 -2.99 -15.56
CA GLN A 132 -9.02 -3.37 -15.62
C GLN A 132 -9.14 -4.88 -15.47
N LEU A 133 -9.90 -5.30 -14.46
CA LEU A 133 -10.28 -6.67 -14.21
C LEU A 133 -11.77 -6.87 -14.52
N SER A 134 -12.19 -8.11 -14.67
CA SER A 134 -13.61 -8.47 -14.87
C SER A 134 -14.50 -8.06 -13.70
N ASN A 135 -13.96 -8.04 -12.49
CA ASN A 135 -14.68 -7.77 -11.25
C ASN A 135 -14.17 -6.53 -10.49
N GLY A 136 -13.39 -5.65 -11.14
CA GLY A 136 -12.92 -4.43 -10.50
C GLY A 136 -11.76 -3.77 -11.23
N THR A 137 -11.07 -2.87 -10.55
CA THR A 137 -9.92 -2.14 -11.08
C THR A 137 -8.73 -2.27 -10.14
N GLY A 138 -7.54 -2.34 -10.70
CA GLY A 138 -6.28 -2.32 -9.96
C GLY A 138 -5.33 -1.25 -10.46
N ARG A 139 -4.17 -1.15 -9.82
CA ARG A 139 -3.13 -0.18 -10.14
C ARG A 139 -1.76 -0.81 -9.93
N LEU A 140 -0.82 -0.50 -10.83
CA LEU A 140 0.60 -0.77 -10.62
C LEU A 140 1.31 0.55 -10.39
N THR A 141 2.16 0.60 -9.38
CA THR A 141 3.01 1.76 -9.09
C THR A 141 4.45 1.31 -8.93
N ALA A 142 5.35 1.93 -9.68
CA ALA A 142 6.78 1.78 -9.49
C ALA A 142 7.30 2.88 -8.58
N ASP A 143 8.14 2.50 -7.63
CA ASP A 143 8.94 3.41 -6.83
C ASP A 143 10.42 3.04 -6.94
N GLY A 144 11.30 4.03 -6.79
CA GLY A 144 12.75 3.86 -6.87
C GLY A 144 13.39 4.16 -8.23
N HIS A 145 14.71 3.99 -8.28
CA HIS A 145 15.57 4.33 -9.43
C HIS A 145 16.68 3.29 -9.61
N GLY A 146 17.05 3.00 -10.87
CA GLY A 146 18.15 2.10 -11.21
C GLY A 146 17.92 0.68 -10.68
N GLN A 147 18.90 0.11 -9.99
CA GLN A 147 18.86 -1.28 -9.52
C GLN A 147 17.98 -1.52 -8.27
N HIS A 148 17.45 -0.45 -7.65
CA HIS A 148 16.66 -0.51 -6.42
C HIS A 148 15.23 -0.02 -6.69
N MET A 149 14.54 -0.72 -7.60
CA MET A 149 13.13 -0.43 -7.88
C MET A 149 12.22 -1.37 -7.06
N SER A 150 11.11 -0.85 -6.58
CA SER A 150 10.05 -1.62 -5.94
C SER A 150 8.74 -1.35 -6.68
N TRP A 151 7.92 -2.38 -6.81
CA TRP A 151 6.62 -2.25 -7.45
C TRP A 151 5.53 -2.68 -6.49
N GLU A 152 4.52 -1.83 -6.39
CA GLU A 152 3.31 -2.06 -5.62
C GLU A 152 2.18 -2.35 -6.60
N ILE A 153 1.52 -3.50 -6.40
CA ILE A 153 0.37 -3.92 -7.18
C ILE A 153 -0.84 -3.90 -6.25
N GLU A 154 -1.74 -2.97 -6.52
CA GLU A 154 -3.00 -2.81 -5.83
C GLU A 154 -4.09 -3.50 -6.68
N LEU A 155 -4.73 -4.53 -6.14
CA LEU A 155 -5.81 -5.26 -6.83
C LEU A 155 -7.05 -5.31 -5.94
N PRO A 156 -8.26 -5.48 -6.50
CA PRO A 156 -9.46 -5.68 -5.72
C PRO A 156 -9.31 -6.92 -4.82
N GLY A 157 -9.24 -6.70 -3.51
CA GLY A 157 -9.33 -7.73 -2.48
C GLY A 157 -8.01 -8.21 -1.86
N GLN A 158 -6.85 -7.97 -2.48
CA GLN A 158 -5.54 -8.30 -1.89
C GLN A 158 -4.43 -7.38 -2.39
N ASP A 159 -3.56 -6.98 -1.46
CA ASP A 159 -2.37 -6.19 -1.76
C ASP A 159 -1.20 -7.12 -2.14
N VAL A 160 -0.43 -6.75 -3.17
CA VAL A 160 0.67 -7.58 -3.69
C VAL A 160 1.94 -6.78 -3.88
N ASP A 161 3.08 -7.32 -3.42
CA ASP A 161 4.39 -6.67 -3.51
C ASP A 161 5.27 -7.36 -4.56
N VAL A 162 5.82 -6.60 -5.50
CA VAL A 162 6.83 -7.09 -6.43
C VAL A 162 8.17 -6.42 -6.13
N LEU A 163 9.10 -7.22 -5.60
CA LEU A 163 10.45 -6.80 -5.30
C LEU A 163 11.33 -7.01 -6.53
N THR A 164 11.94 -5.95 -7.03
CA THR A 164 12.88 -6.07 -8.15
C THR A 164 14.32 -6.22 -7.66
N CYS A 165 15.11 -6.91 -8.48
CA CYS A 165 16.52 -7.26 -8.29
C CYS A 165 16.81 -8.29 -7.19
N ILE A 166 17.20 -9.48 -7.63
CA ILE A 166 18.07 -10.36 -6.85
C ILE A 166 19.51 -9.96 -7.22
N GLN A 167 20.29 -9.50 -6.23
CA GLN A 167 21.65 -8.97 -6.35
C GLN A 167 22.49 -9.56 -7.50
N GLY A 168 23.17 -8.70 -8.27
CA GLY A 168 24.23 -9.10 -9.22
C GLY A 168 23.77 -9.46 -10.64
N SER A 169 22.47 -9.38 -10.94
CA SER A 169 21.92 -9.45 -12.30
C SER A 169 21.81 -8.05 -12.92
N GLN A 170 21.72 -7.92 -14.26
CA GLN A 170 21.19 -6.68 -14.83
C GLN A 170 19.83 -6.49 -14.18
N TRP A 171 19.59 -5.35 -13.53
CA TRP A 171 18.49 -5.18 -12.55
C TRP A 171 17.08 -5.55 -13.07
N TRP A 172 16.90 -5.59 -14.40
CA TRP A 172 15.68 -6.03 -15.06
C TRP A 172 15.60 -7.55 -15.26
N THR A 173 16.70 -8.30 -15.38
CA THR A 173 16.66 -9.71 -15.86
C THR A 173 16.16 -10.72 -14.83
N LYS A 174 16.05 -10.35 -13.54
CA LYS A 174 15.58 -11.27 -12.50
C LYS A 174 14.91 -10.54 -11.34
N TRP A 175 13.71 -10.96 -11.00
CA TRP A 175 12.91 -10.32 -9.95
C TRP A 175 12.02 -11.31 -9.19
N GLN A 176 11.54 -10.88 -8.03
CA GLN A 176 10.82 -11.70 -7.07
C GLN A 176 9.40 -11.13 -6.88
N TYR A 177 8.40 -11.91 -7.24
CA TYR A 177 7.00 -11.60 -6.98
C TYR A 177 6.62 -12.16 -5.60
N ARG A 178 6.15 -11.35 -4.65
CA ARG A 178 5.74 -11.81 -3.32
C ARG A 178 4.27 -11.50 -3.05
N TYR A 179 3.52 -12.49 -2.57
CA TYR A 179 2.09 -12.35 -2.29
C TYR A 179 1.67 -13.31 -1.18
N GLY A 180 0.99 -12.82 -0.14
CA GLY A 180 0.43 -13.69 0.92
C GLY A 180 1.39 -14.75 1.48
N GLY A 181 2.67 -14.42 1.66
CA GLY A 181 3.73 -15.35 2.11
C GLY A 181 4.33 -16.26 1.03
N ASN A 182 3.78 -16.26 -0.18
CA ASN A 182 4.29 -16.99 -1.34
C ASN A 182 5.26 -16.15 -2.17
N GLN A 183 6.04 -16.85 -3.00
CA GLN A 183 7.04 -16.25 -3.87
C GLN A 183 7.03 -16.88 -5.27
N LEU A 184 7.14 -16.04 -6.28
CA LEU A 184 7.49 -16.42 -7.65
C LEU A 184 8.84 -15.79 -8.03
N ILE A 185 9.58 -16.48 -8.90
CA ILE A 185 10.79 -15.96 -9.53
C ILE A 185 10.53 -15.74 -11.00
N ALA A 186 10.72 -14.53 -11.47
CA ALA A 186 10.73 -14.22 -12.88
C ALA A 186 12.15 -13.99 -13.36
N GLU A 187 12.51 -14.58 -14.48
CA GLU A 187 13.86 -14.52 -15.02
C GLU A 187 13.83 -14.40 -16.54
N ALA A 188 14.53 -13.39 -17.06
CA ALA A 188 14.69 -13.13 -18.48
C ALA A 188 15.81 -14.01 -19.03
N SER A 189 15.53 -14.72 -20.12
CA SER A 189 16.58 -15.35 -20.94
C SER A 189 17.04 -14.38 -22.05
N SER A 190 16.16 -13.47 -22.46
CA SER A 190 16.45 -12.38 -23.40
C SER A 190 15.43 -11.24 -23.17
N ARG A 191 15.51 -10.16 -23.96
CA ARG A 191 14.46 -9.12 -23.97
C ARG A 191 13.10 -9.64 -24.45
N THR A 192 13.05 -10.79 -25.11
CA THR A 192 11.85 -11.33 -25.76
C THR A 192 11.40 -12.66 -25.17
N GLU A 193 12.09 -13.16 -24.14
CA GLU A 193 11.81 -14.45 -23.52
C GLU A 193 12.08 -14.42 -22.02
N TRP A 194 11.07 -14.83 -21.25
CA TRP A 194 11.08 -14.90 -19.80
C TRP A 194 10.43 -16.20 -19.32
N LYS A 195 10.77 -16.57 -18.09
CA LYS A 195 10.10 -17.64 -17.35
C LYS A 195 9.62 -17.12 -16.01
N ILE A 196 8.45 -17.58 -15.58
CA ILE A 196 7.86 -17.30 -14.27
C ILE A 196 7.76 -18.62 -13.52
N ASP A 197 8.56 -18.76 -12.48
CA ASP A 197 8.68 -19.96 -11.67
C ASP A 197 7.98 -19.80 -10.33
N SER A 198 7.11 -20.76 -10.01
CA SER A 198 6.69 -21.06 -8.64
C SER A 198 7.38 -22.35 -8.17
N VAL A 199 7.06 -22.81 -6.96
CA VAL A 199 7.52 -24.12 -6.45
C VAL A 199 6.99 -25.28 -7.31
N TYR A 200 5.80 -25.16 -7.91
CA TYR A 200 5.08 -26.29 -8.51
C TYR A 200 4.76 -26.13 -10.01
N ASN A 201 4.91 -24.92 -10.55
CA ASN A 201 4.51 -24.56 -11.90
C ASN A 201 5.47 -23.54 -12.52
N ARG A 202 5.56 -23.55 -13.86
CA ARG A 202 6.33 -22.59 -14.64
C ARG A 202 5.46 -22.06 -15.78
N LEU A 203 5.45 -20.73 -15.95
CA LEU A 203 4.97 -20.09 -17.17
C LEU A 203 6.14 -19.71 -18.06
N LYS A 204 5.95 -19.86 -19.37
CA LYS A 204 6.85 -19.33 -20.40
C LYS A 204 6.23 -18.07 -20.99
N VAL A 205 7.01 -17.01 -21.11
CA VAL A 205 6.56 -15.73 -21.65
C VAL A 205 7.46 -15.38 -22.82
N THR A 206 6.89 -15.25 -24.02
CA THR A 206 7.65 -14.98 -25.24
C THR A 206 6.95 -13.99 -26.14
N THR A 207 7.71 -13.18 -26.86
CA THR A 207 7.18 -12.44 -28.01
C THR A 207 6.73 -13.40 -29.12
N ARG A 208 5.69 -13.04 -29.85
CA ARG A 208 5.22 -13.82 -31.00
C ARG A 208 6.22 -13.86 -32.15
N TRP A 209 7.00 -12.79 -32.30
CA TRP A 209 8.07 -12.67 -33.30
C TRP A 209 9.30 -12.02 -32.68
N SER A 210 10.51 -12.43 -33.10
CA SER A 210 11.76 -12.05 -32.45
C SER A 210 12.07 -10.54 -32.43
N ASN A 211 11.41 -9.76 -33.28
CA ASN A 211 11.58 -8.31 -33.37
C ASN A 211 10.29 -7.54 -33.03
N ASP A 212 9.27 -8.24 -32.52
CA ASP A 212 7.96 -7.68 -32.18
C ASP A 212 7.84 -7.60 -30.65
N THR A 213 7.88 -6.39 -30.11
CA THR A 213 7.67 -6.12 -28.69
C THR A 213 6.20 -5.85 -28.35
N ASP A 214 5.32 -5.88 -29.33
CA ASP A 214 3.91 -5.52 -29.17
C ASP A 214 3.04 -6.77 -29.01
N GLN A 215 3.45 -7.95 -29.49
CA GLN A 215 2.68 -9.19 -29.35
C GLN A 215 3.41 -10.21 -28.48
N TRP A 216 2.79 -10.58 -27.37
CA TRP A 216 3.32 -11.53 -26.40
C TRP A 216 2.36 -12.69 -26.15
N VAL A 217 2.94 -13.85 -25.89
CA VAL A 217 2.23 -15.08 -25.53
C VAL A 217 2.80 -15.60 -24.22
N VAL A 218 1.91 -15.86 -23.28
CA VAL A 218 2.21 -16.57 -22.03
C VAL A 218 1.64 -17.97 -22.15
N GLU A 219 2.49 -18.98 -21.96
CA GLU A 219 2.11 -20.38 -22.05
C GLU A 219 2.33 -21.08 -20.71
N GLY A 220 1.37 -21.89 -20.30
CA GLY A 220 1.45 -22.71 -19.10
C GLY A 220 0.69 -24.01 -19.28
N ARG A 221 0.66 -24.83 -18.22
CA ARG A 221 -0.04 -26.13 -18.26
C ARG A 221 -1.56 -26.00 -18.44
N LYS A 222 -2.12 -24.87 -18.02
CA LYS A 222 -3.57 -24.61 -17.99
C LYS A 222 -4.06 -23.77 -19.18
N GLY A 223 -3.22 -23.56 -20.20
CA GLY A 223 -3.59 -22.85 -21.42
C GLY A 223 -2.57 -21.79 -21.82
N SER A 224 -3.05 -20.78 -22.54
CA SER A 224 -2.24 -19.64 -22.95
C SER A 224 -2.96 -18.31 -22.77
N MET A 225 -2.21 -17.23 -22.67
CA MET A 225 -2.72 -15.87 -22.58
C MET A 225 -1.98 -15.00 -23.59
N ASN A 226 -2.75 -14.33 -24.46
CA ASN A 226 -2.19 -13.41 -25.45
C ASN A 226 -2.24 -11.99 -24.89
N ILE A 227 -1.15 -11.25 -25.07
CA ILE A 227 -1.01 -9.89 -24.60
C ILE A 227 -0.58 -9.06 -25.80
N ASN A 228 -1.46 -8.15 -26.23
CA ASN A 228 -1.20 -7.29 -27.39
C ASN A 228 -1.11 -5.84 -26.93
N ARG A 229 -0.01 -5.18 -27.28
CA ARG A 229 0.24 -3.75 -27.13
C ARG A 229 -0.28 -3.04 -28.38
N ALA A 230 -0.96 -1.93 -28.17
CA ALA A 230 -1.40 -1.03 -29.22
C ALA A 230 -1.15 0.41 -28.81
N GLY A 231 -0.70 1.23 -29.76
CA GLY A 231 -0.45 2.67 -29.58
C GLY A 231 1.02 3.03 -29.49
N GLY A 232 1.30 4.34 -29.54
CA GLY A 232 2.65 4.91 -29.42
C GLY A 232 2.94 5.35 -27.99
N SER A 233 3.06 6.66 -27.79
CA SER A 233 3.34 7.28 -26.47
C SER A 233 2.34 6.91 -25.36
N TRP A 234 1.16 6.38 -25.67
CA TRP A 234 0.19 5.87 -24.70
C TRP A 234 -0.17 4.43 -25.03
N ALA A 235 0.75 3.52 -24.73
CA ALA A 235 0.54 2.11 -24.97
C ALA A 235 -0.63 1.59 -24.14
N THR A 236 -1.60 1.00 -24.83
CA THR A 236 -2.69 0.25 -24.26
C THR A 236 -2.43 -1.23 -24.51
N TRP A 237 -2.75 -2.06 -23.54
CA TRP A 237 -2.53 -3.49 -23.62
C TRP A 237 -3.84 -4.23 -23.45
N THR A 238 -4.17 -5.04 -24.44
CA THR A 238 -5.33 -5.92 -24.43
C THR A 238 -4.88 -7.33 -24.06
N ILE A 239 -5.59 -7.95 -23.12
CA ILE A 239 -5.23 -9.28 -22.60
C ILE A 239 -6.37 -10.25 -22.91
N GLU A 240 -6.03 -11.30 -23.63
CA GLU A 240 -6.90 -12.44 -23.90
C GLU A 240 -6.46 -13.61 -23.02
N ASP A 241 -7.02 -13.69 -21.81
CA ASP A 241 -6.74 -14.76 -20.86
C ASP A 241 -7.49 -16.05 -21.24
N ASN A 242 -6.78 -17.04 -21.77
CA ASN A 242 -7.29 -18.40 -22.01
C ASN A 242 -6.61 -19.43 -21.10
N MET A 243 -6.29 -19.04 -19.85
CA MET A 243 -5.70 -19.90 -18.84
C MET A 243 -6.65 -20.11 -17.65
N PRO A 244 -7.80 -20.80 -17.85
CA PRO A 244 -8.78 -21.00 -16.78
C PRO A 244 -8.16 -21.78 -15.61
N GLY A 245 -8.35 -21.27 -14.39
CA GLY A 245 -7.83 -21.89 -13.16
C GLY A 245 -6.32 -21.81 -13.00
N GLU A 246 -5.58 -21.12 -13.86
CA GLU A 246 -4.17 -20.79 -13.59
C GLU A 246 -4.08 -19.78 -12.46
N ASP A 247 -3.03 -19.90 -11.63
CA ASP A 247 -2.83 -19.02 -10.50
C ASP A 247 -2.79 -17.55 -10.97
N PHE A 248 -3.65 -16.75 -10.35
CA PHE A 248 -3.85 -15.36 -10.73
C PHE A 248 -2.55 -14.54 -10.57
N HIS A 249 -1.76 -14.79 -9.52
CA HIS A 249 -0.49 -14.11 -9.29
C HIS A 249 0.58 -14.53 -10.29
N MET A 250 0.59 -15.79 -10.75
CA MET A 250 1.45 -16.21 -11.86
C MET A 250 1.12 -15.48 -13.16
N LYS A 251 -0.17 -15.30 -13.47
CA LYS A 251 -0.61 -14.51 -14.62
C LYS A 251 -0.19 -13.05 -14.51
N MET A 252 -0.40 -12.44 -13.33
CA MET A 252 0.04 -11.07 -13.05
C MET A 252 1.57 -10.91 -13.16
N ALA A 253 2.33 -11.87 -12.66
CA ALA A 253 3.78 -11.86 -12.77
C ALA A 253 4.24 -11.94 -14.24
N ALA A 254 3.60 -12.77 -15.06
CA ALA A 254 3.90 -12.85 -16.49
C ALA A 254 3.62 -11.52 -17.22
N ILE A 255 2.49 -10.89 -16.94
CA ILE A 255 2.14 -9.57 -17.46
C ILE A 255 3.16 -8.52 -17.04
N PHE A 256 3.58 -8.55 -15.78
CA PHE A 256 4.58 -7.62 -15.28
C PHE A 256 5.92 -7.78 -16.01
N ALA A 257 6.36 -9.01 -16.30
CA ALA A 257 7.55 -9.26 -17.12
C ALA A 257 7.45 -8.61 -18.50
N VAL A 258 6.27 -8.66 -19.13
CA VAL A 258 6.02 -8.04 -20.44
C VAL A 258 6.18 -6.52 -20.35
N ILE A 259 5.62 -5.87 -19.34
CA ILE A 259 5.77 -4.42 -19.13
C ILE A 259 7.25 -4.05 -18.92
N VAL A 260 7.96 -4.81 -18.07
CA VAL A 260 9.40 -4.61 -17.82
C VAL A 260 10.19 -4.70 -19.12
N ALA A 261 9.96 -5.72 -19.92
CA ALA A 261 10.69 -5.97 -21.15
C ALA A 261 10.49 -4.89 -22.23
N THR A 262 9.36 -4.18 -22.20
CA THR A 262 8.91 -3.35 -23.33
C THR A 262 8.97 -1.86 -23.05
N ASP A 263 8.57 -1.43 -21.86
CA ASP A 263 8.40 0.00 -21.56
C ASP A 263 9.48 0.57 -20.63
N MET A 264 10.33 -0.28 -20.02
CA MET A 264 11.38 0.21 -19.13
C MET A 264 12.65 0.65 -19.88
N PRO A 265 13.39 1.65 -19.39
CA PRO A 265 14.70 2.00 -19.92
C PRO A 265 15.71 0.89 -19.58
N HIS A 266 16.36 0.30 -20.58
CA HIS A 266 17.31 -0.81 -20.40
C HIS A 266 18.79 -0.36 -20.52
N SER A 267 19.06 0.94 -20.38
CA SER A 267 20.37 1.59 -20.55
C SER A 267 21.12 1.77 -19.24
#